data_AF-A0A966R6J7-F1
#
_entry.id   AF-A0A966R6J7-F1
#
_cell.length_a   1.000
_cell.length_b   1.000
_cell.length_c   1.000
_cell.angle_alpha   90.00
_cell.angle_beta   90.00
_cell.angle_gamma   90.00
#
_symmetry.space_group_name_H-M   'P 1'
#
loop_
_entity.id
_entity.type
_entity.pdbx_description
1 polymer ?
#
loop_
_entity_poly.entity_id
_entity_poly.type
_entity_poly.pdbx_seq_one_letter_code
_entity_poly.pdbx_strand_id
1 'polypeptide(L)'
;MKANKVDYQFKKFNHLLVLDLKSNKNNHTIARCRCDCGNICDKKLSMIKIGHVKSCGCLAQKTRFTKNSKYKLLNNFSENNKISTYWAGFLFGDGNIDINNKLQVCLGLDSKEHLQKLSMFLIGKDIVKIYNDRCQLQITSDILANNLSKFGIIPRKTYNSTIILPKNKKLHKHFIRGYLDADGWISIKKDRTYEYVNIGICSYLKDNLDIVAKNIPIPNKEPKKIKTRKLYELRYYRKKDIDCIINYLFDDSIYLEIKWKKIAHLIS
;
A
#
# COMPACT_ATOMS: atom_id res chain seq x y z
N MET A 1 -19.41 -41.75 -0.67
CA MET A 1 -19.88 -41.15 0.60
C MET A 1 -19.65 -39.63 0.58
N LYS A 2 -20.70 -38.82 0.77
CA LYS A 2 -20.57 -37.35 0.92
C LYS A 2 -19.97 -37.05 2.30
N ALA A 3 -18.95 -36.20 2.36
CA ALA A 3 -18.33 -35.82 3.62
C ALA A 3 -19.33 -35.02 4.48
N ASN A 4 -19.55 -35.45 5.72
CA ASN A 4 -20.49 -34.80 6.63
C ASN A 4 -19.93 -33.46 7.14
N LYS A 5 -20.78 -32.43 7.21
CA LYS A 5 -20.35 -31.05 7.50
C LYS A 5 -19.69 -30.89 8.88
N VAL A 6 -20.21 -31.62 9.86
CA VAL A 6 -19.82 -31.55 11.28
C VAL A 6 -18.42 -32.16 11.50
N ASP A 7 -18.04 -33.18 10.73
CA ASP A 7 -16.80 -33.95 10.99
C ASP A 7 -15.50 -33.21 10.64
N TYR A 8 -15.59 -32.16 9.83
CA TYR A 8 -14.43 -31.45 9.29
C TYR A 8 -14.37 -29.98 9.68
N GLN A 9 -15.44 -29.42 10.22
CA GLN A 9 -15.43 -28.05 10.71
C GLN A 9 -14.44 -27.95 11.88
N PHE A 10 -13.58 -26.93 11.87
CA PHE A 10 -12.50 -26.70 12.83
C PHE A 10 -11.37 -27.73 12.86
N LYS A 11 -11.35 -28.72 11.94
CA LYS A 11 -10.17 -29.55 11.76
C LYS A 11 -9.07 -28.78 11.03
N LYS A 12 -7.84 -28.93 11.52
CA LYS A 12 -6.64 -28.37 10.91
C LYS A 12 -5.93 -29.43 10.06
N PHE A 13 -5.62 -29.08 8.83
CA PHE A 13 -4.85 -29.90 7.89
C PHE A 13 -3.66 -29.07 7.42
N ASN A 14 -2.43 -29.50 7.75
CA ASN A 14 -1.23 -28.70 7.51
C ASN A 14 -1.44 -27.25 8.04
N HIS A 15 -1.35 -26.23 7.17
CA HIS A 15 -1.54 -24.84 7.52
C HIS A 15 -2.98 -24.33 7.34
N LEU A 16 -3.96 -25.20 7.14
CA LEU A 16 -5.34 -24.82 6.82
C LEU A 16 -6.29 -25.30 7.91
N LEU A 17 -6.91 -24.35 8.62
CA LEU A 17 -8.02 -24.60 9.52
C LEU A 17 -9.34 -24.52 8.73
N VAL A 18 -10.12 -25.60 8.66
CA VAL A 18 -11.41 -25.61 7.97
C VAL A 18 -12.43 -24.81 8.79
N LEU A 19 -13.06 -23.80 8.17
CA LEU A 19 -14.10 -22.98 8.79
C LEU A 19 -15.50 -23.42 8.37
N ASP A 20 -15.67 -23.81 7.11
CA ASP A 20 -16.96 -24.20 6.54
C ASP A 20 -16.78 -25.12 5.32
N LEU A 21 -17.83 -25.86 4.94
CA LEU A 21 -17.89 -26.70 3.75
C LEU A 21 -19.07 -26.29 2.85
N LYS A 22 -18.82 -26.21 1.54
CA LYS A 22 -19.84 -25.97 0.51
C LYS A 22 -19.64 -26.90 -0.68
N SER A 23 -20.69 -27.15 -1.46
CA SER A 23 -20.57 -27.83 -2.75
C SER A 23 -20.41 -26.81 -3.88
N ASN A 24 -19.57 -27.10 -4.88
CA ASN A 24 -19.48 -26.29 -6.09
C ASN A 24 -20.42 -26.79 -7.20
N LYS A 25 -20.51 -26.04 -8.32
CA LYS A 25 -21.31 -26.39 -9.50
C LYS A 25 -21.00 -27.78 -10.10
N ASN A 26 -19.79 -28.29 -9.86
CA ASN A 26 -19.35 -29.61 -10.34
C ASN A 26 -19.44 -30.68 -9.22
N ASN A 27 -20.29 -30.45 -8.21
CA ASN A 27 -20.56 -31.34 -7.09
C ASN A 27 -19.34 -31.72 -6.22
N HIS A 28 -18.25 -30.96 -6.30
CA HIS A 28 -17.09 -31.12 -5.42
C HIS A 28 -17.31 -30.41 -4.08
N THR A 29 -16.96 -31.08 -2.98
CA THR A 29 -16.90 -30.46 -1.66
C THR A 29 -15.70 -29.51 -1.57
N ILE A 30 -15.99 -28.23 -1.35
CA ILE A 30 -15.04 -27.14 -1.16
C ILE A 30 -15.02 -26.79 0.33
N ALA A 31 -13.82 -26.77 0.90
CA ALA A 31 -13.58 -26.26 2.23
C ALA A 31 -13.17 -24.78 2.14
N ARG A 32 -13.85 -23.94 2.91
CA ARG A 32 -13.40 -22.59 3.22
C ARG A 32 -12.47 -22.67 4.41
N CYS A 33 -11.23 -22.26 4.25
CA CYS A 33 -10.19 -22.42 5.26
C CYS A 33 -9.56 -21.09 5.67
N ARG A 34 -9.15 -20.99 6.93
CA ARG A 34 -8.20 -19.99 7.41
C ARG A 34 -6.81 -20.57 7.39
N CYS A 35 -5.89 -19.92 6.69
CA CYS A 35 -4.49 -20.33 6.66
C CYS A 35 -3.71 -19.72 7.82
N ASP A 36 -2.63 -20.37 8.26
CA ASP A 36 -1.70 -19.84 9.27
C ASP A 36 -1.13 -18.46 8.89
N CYS A 37 -1.03 -18.13 7.59
CA CYS A 37 -0.62 -16.80 7.14
C CYS A 37 -1.69 -15.72 7.31
N GLY A 38 -2.88 -16.06 7.83
CA GLY A 38 -3.99 -15.16 8.08
C GLY A 38 -5.02 -15.08 6.94
N ASN A 39 -4.69 -15.55 5.73
CA ASN A 39 -5.58 -15.48 4.57
C ASN A 39 -6.70 -16.53 4.64
N ILE A 40 -7.87 -16.17 4.09
CA ILE A 40 -8.99 -17.09 3.87
C ILE A 40 -8.95 -17.61 2.43
N CYS A 41 -9.15 -18.91 2.22
CA CYS A 41 -9.17 -19.50 0.89
C CYS A 41 -10.18 -20.65 0.75
N ASP A 42 -10.70 -20.81 -0.46
CA ASP A 42 -11.59 -21.92 -0.83
C ASP A 42 -10.81 -22.97 -1.64
N LYS A 43 -10.76 -24.20 -1.16
CA LYS A 43 -10.01 -25.31 -1.79
C LYS A 43 -10.81 -26.61 -1.73
N LYS A 44 -10.59 -27.51 -2.69
CA LYS A 44 -11.26 -28.84 -2.69
C LYS A 44 -10.87 -29.62 -1.43
N LEU A 45 -11.85 -30.08 -0.67
CA LEU A 45 -11.62 -30.81 0.58
C LEU A 45 -10.81 -32.10 0.34
N SER A 46 -11.08 -32.81 -0.77
CA SER A 46 -10.32 -34.00 -1.16
C SER A 46 -8.82 -33.72 -1.31
N MET A 47 -8.48 -32.59 -1.94
CA MET A 47 -7.09 -32.20 -2.19
C MET A 47 -6.35 -31.77 -0.90
N ILE A 48 -7.08 -31.23 0.08
CA ILE A 48 -6.54 -30.91 1.40
C ILE A 48 -6.26 -32.20 2.18
N LYS A 49 -7.19 -33.17 2.16
CA LYS A 49 -7.08 -34.45 2.88
C LYS A 49 -5.88 -35.28 2.43
N ILE A 50 -5.66 -35.40 1.12
CA ILE A 50 -4.54 -36.15 0.55
C ILE A 50 -3.20 -35.39 0.64
N GLY A 51 -3.19 -34.18 1.23
CA GLY A 51 -1.97 -33.39 1.43
C GLY A 51 -1.45 -32.67 0.18
N HIS A 52 -2.16 -32.68 -0.95
CA HIS A 52 -1.77 -31.95 -2.16
C HIS A 52 -1.95 -30.43 -1.99
N VAL A 53 -2.93 -30.00 -1.20
CA VAL A 53 -3.14 -28.59 -0.82
C VAL A 53 -2.77 -28.40 0.64
N LYS A 54 -1.55 -27.89 0.87
CA LYS A 54 -0.98 -27.73 2.23
C LYS A 54 -1.20 -26.34 2.85
N SER A 55 -1.55 -25.35 2.03
CA SER A 55 -1.75 -23.95 2.45
C SER A 55 -2.67 -23.22 1.47
N CYS A 56 -2.94 -21.93 1.72
CA CYS A 56 -3.68 -21.09 0.76
C CYS A 56 -2.91 -20.86 -0.56
N GLY A 57 -1.65 -21.31 -0.64
CA GLY A 57 -0.69 -21.02 -1.71
C GLY A 57 0.56 -20.31 -1.18
N CYS A 58 0.55 -19.83 0.07
CA CYS A 58 1.67 -19.14 0.69
C CYS A 58 2.92 -20.03 0.85
N LEU A 59 2.76 -21.36 0.99
CA LEU A 59 3.92 -22.27 0.99
C LEU A 59 4.60 -22.38 -0.37
N ALA A 60 3.83 -22.43 -1.46
CA ALA A 60 4.39 -22.44 -2.81
C ALA A 60 5.07 -21.10 -3.15
N GLN A 61 4.55 -20.00 -2.61
CA GLN A 61 5.24 -18.71 -2.62
C GLN A 61 6.52 -18.78 -1.78
N LYS A 62 6.49 -19.47 -0.61
CA LYS A 62 7.67 -19.77 0.22
C LYS A 62 8.82 -20.41 -0.53
N THR A 63 8.53 -21.45 -1.30
CA THR A 63 9.54 -22.14 -2.11
C THR A 63 9.95 -21.36 -3.36
N ARG A 64 9.10 -20.47 -3.90
CA ARG A 64 9.43 -19.57 -5.02
C ARG A 64 10.30 -18.37 -4.62
N PHE A 65 10.37 -18.01 -3.33
CA PHE A 65 11.28 -16.97 -2.80
C PHE A 65 12.78 -17.28 -3.01
N THR A 66 13.13 -18.45 -3.56
CA THR A 66 14.49 -18.81 -3.97
C THR A 66 14.83 -18.39 -5.41
N LYS A 67 14.00 -17.57 -6.08
CA LYS A 67 14.53 -16.74 -7.17
C LYS A 67 15.48 -15.72 -6.54
N ASN A 68 16.79 -15.90 -6.75
CA ASN A 68 17.82 -14.95 -6.35
C ASN A 68 17.40 -13.55 -6.79
N SER A 69 16.93 -12.71 -5.86
CA SER A 69 16.81 -11.28 -6.15
C SER A 69 18.22 -10.78 -6.41
N LYS A 70 18.40 -9.98 -7.47
CA LYS A 70 19.72 -9.41 -7.83
C LYS A 70 20.39 -8.71 -6.63
N TYR A 71 19.60 -8.22 -5.69
CA TYR A 71 20.03 -7.53 -4.48
C TYR A 71 19.46 -8.20 -3.23
N LYS A 72 20.26 -8.27 -2.17
CA LYS A 72 19.79 -8.63 -0.83
C LYS A 72 18.93 -7.49 -0.28
N LEU A 73 17.72 -7.80 0.18
CA LEU A 73 16.86 -6.81 0.85
C LEU A 73 17.37 -6.56 2.27
N LEU A 74 17.47 -5.28 2.63
CA LEU A 74 17.63 -4.82 4.01
C LEU A 74 16.26 -4.61 4.66
N ASN A 75 15.30 -4.05 3.92
CA ASN A 75 13.94 -3.89 4.39
C ASN A 75 12.96 -4.52 3.41
N ASN A 76 12.01 -5.28 3.94
CA ASN A 76 10.98 -5.94 3.16
C ASN A 76 9.57 -5.67 3.69
N PHE A 77 9.37 -4.68 4.57
CA PHE A 77 8.09 -4.35 5.21
C PHE A 77 7.51 -5.50 6.08
N SER A 78 8.37 -6.32 6.71
CA SER A 78 7.94 -7.26 7.76
C SER A 78 7.46 -6.55 9.03
N GLU A 79 8.03 -5.39 9.33
CA GLU A 79 7.74 -4.59 10.51
C GLU A 79 7.29 -3.17 10.15
N ASN A 80 6.33 -2.67 10.93
CA ASN A 80 5.74 -1.35 10.73
C ASN A 80 6.36 -0.37 11.73
N ASN A 81 7.22 0.52 11.22
CA ASN A 81 7.74 1.67 11.93
C ASN A 81 7.42 2.96 11.14
N LYS A 82 7.85 4.12 11.63
CA LYS A 82 7.53 5.42 11.01
C LYS A 82 8.00 5.47 9.54
N ILE A 83 9.24 5.04 9.27
CA ILE A 83 9.87 5.10 7.94
C ILE A 83 9.27 4.05 7.00
N SER A 84 9.12 2.79 7.44
CA SER A 84 8.52 1.74 6.61
C SER A 84 7.05 2.05 6.30
N THR A 85 6.31 2.65 7.24
CA THR A 85 4.92 3.03 6.99
C THR A 85 4.80 4.22 6.03
N TYR A 86 5.73 5.19 6.10
CA TYR A 86 5.83 6.24 5.09
C TYR A 86 6.04 5.68 3.70
N TRP A 87 7.03 4.80 3.54
CA TRP A 87 7.30 4.20 2.23
C TRP A 87 6.14 3.36 1.72
N ALA A 88 5.41 2.67 2.58
CA ALA A 88 4.20 1.95 2.17
C ALA A 88 3.14 2.92 1.62
N GLY A 89 2.93 4.07 2.25
CA GLY A 89 2.05 5.12 1.74
C GLY A 89 2.49 5.65 0.38
N PHE A 90 3.78 5.96 0.25
CA PHE A 90 4.36 6.44 -1.01
C PHE A 90 4.22 5.42 -2.14
N LEU A 91 4.56 4.16 -1.87
CA LEU A 91 4.41 3.05 -2.82
C LEU A 91 2.94 2.73 -3.15
N PHE A 92 2.00 3.09 -2.27
CA PHE A 92 0.58 2.97 -2.57
C PHE A 92 0.12 3.98 -3.63
N GLY A 93 0.71 5.19 -3.71
CA GLY A 93 0.46 6.09 -4.85
C GLY A 93 1.28 5.66 -6.06
N ASP A 94 2.59 5.91 -6.01
CA ASP A 94 3.50 5.87 -7.16
C ASP A 94 4.12 4.49 -7.47
N GLY A 95 3.96 3.52 -6.55
CA GLY A 95 4.50 2.17 -6.73
C GLY A 95 3.63 1.28 -7.60
N ASN A 96 4.24 0.39 -8.37
CA ASN A 96 3.54 -0.66 -9.10
C ASN A 96 4.21 -2.01 -8.86
N ILE A 97 3.41 -3.05 -8.62
CA ILE A 97 3.87 -4.44 -8.56
C ILE A 97 3.33 -5.17 -9.79
N ASP A 98 4.21 -5.79 -10.57
CA ASP A 98 3.80 -6.61 -11.70
C ASP A 98 3.49 -8.07 -11.32
N ILE A 99 3.05 -8.87 -12.29
CA ILE A 99 2.74 -10.30 -12.10
C ILE A 99 3.95 -11.15 -11.71
N ASN A 100 5.16 -10.63 -11.90
CA ASN A 100 6.42 -11.28 -11.55
C ASN A 100 6.96 -10.77 -10.21
N ASN A 101 6.12 -10.09 -9.40
CA ASN A 101 6.49 -9.50 -8.12
C ASN A 101 7.65 -8.49 -8.21
N LYS A 102 7.76 -7.81 -9.36
CA LYS A 102 8.67 -6.68 -9.53
C LYS A 102 7.98 -5.42 -9.03
N LEU A 103 8.49 -4.86 -7.94
CA LEU A 103 8.23 -3.50 -7.54
C LEU A 103 8.93 -2.55 -8.52
N GLN A 104 8.17 -1.60 -9.07
CA GLN A 104 8.67 -0.52 -9.91
C GLN A 104 8.11 0.81 -9.43
N VAL A 105 8.97 1.82 -9.38
CA VAL A 105 8.61 3.22 -9.13
C VAL A 105 9.31 4.06 -10.21
N CYS A 106 8.59 5.00 -10.82
CA CYS A 106 9.12 5.84 -11.90
C CYS A 106 8.68 7.29 -11.73
N LEU A 107 9.61 8.18 -11.39
CA LEU A 107 9.34 9.58 -11.07
C LEU A 107 10.04 10.51 -12.07
N GLY A 108 9.71 11.80 -12.05
CA GLY A 108 10.50 12.82 -12.74
C GLY A 108 11.89 12.99 -12.10
N LEU A 109 12.86 13.52 -12.86
CA LEU A 109 14.23 13.68 -12.38
C LEU A 109 14.36 14.52 -11.10
N ASP A 110 13.51 15.54 -10.91
CA ASP A 110 13.55 16.40 -9.73
C ASP A 110 13.22 15.66 -8.41
N SER A 111 12.69 14.43 -8.51
CA SER A 111 12.39 13.54 -7.38
C SER A 111 13.37 12.37 -7.27
N LYS A 112 14.49 12.40 -8.00
CA LYS A 112 15.51 11.34 -7.99
C LYS A 112 16.06 11.07 -6.60
N GLU A 113 16.38 12.11 -5.83
CA GLU A 113 16.90 11.95 -4.47
C GLU A 113 15.95 11.16 -3.57
N HIS A 114 14.65 11.41 -3.70
CA HIS A 114 13.64 10.64 -2.98
C HIS A 114 13.66 9.16 -3.37
N LEU A 115 13.83 8.88 -4.66
CA LEU A 115 13.95 7.51 -5.15
C LEU A 115 15.23 6.82 -4.70
N GLN A 116 16.34 7.57 -4.55
CA GLN A 116 17.60 7.08 -3.98
C GLN A 116 17.43 6.72 -2.50
N LYS A 117 16.68 7.53 -1.72
CA LYS A 117 16.33 7.21 -0.33
C LYS A 117 15.53 5.90 -0.24
N LEU A 118 14.59 5.66 -1.15
CA LEU A 118 13.85 4.40 -1.21
C LEU A 118 14.80 3.23 -1.54
N SER A 119 15.70 3.42 -2.51
CA SER A 119 16.73 2.45 -2.89
C SER A 119 17.58 2.03 -1.70
N MET A 120 18.11 3.02 -0.96
CA MET A 120 18.90 2.82 0.25
C MET A 120 18.09 2.13 1.35
N PHE A 121 16.83 2.53 1.57
CA PHE A 121 15.95 1.88 2.54
C PHE A 121 15.70 0.40 2.23
N LEU A 122 15.50 0.04 0.95
CA LEU A 122 15.18 -1.33 0.56
C LEU A 122 16.41 -2.24 0.53
N ILE A 123 17.56 -1.77 0.04
CA ILE A 123 18.72 -2.62 -0.27
C ILE A 123 20.08 -2.05 0.19
N GLY A 124 20.12 -0.84 0.76
CA GLY A 124 21.35 -0.20 1.22
C GLY A 124 22.31 0.22 0.10
N LYS A 125 21.81 0.35 -1.12
CA LYS A 125 22.58 0.76 -2.30
C LYS A 125 21.72 1.60 -3.21
N ASP A 126 22.32 2.58 -3.88
CA ASP A 126 21.66 3.29 -4.95
C ASP A 126 21.73 2.50 -6.26
N ILE A 127 20.59 1.96 -6.68
CA ILE A 127 20.39 1.30 -7.97
C ILE A 127 19.43 2.06 -8.89
N VAL A 128 19.14 3.33 -8.60
CA VAL A 128 18.21 4.14 -9.39
C VAL A 128 18.79 4.37 -10.77
N LYS A 129 18.00 4.06 -11.81
CA LYS A 129 18.36 4.28 -13.20
C LYS A 129 17.74 5.57 -13.71
N ILE A 130 18.43 6.26 -14.60
CA ILE A 130 17.95 7.47 -15.27
C ILE A 130 17.62 7.14 -16.72
N TYR A 131 16.48 7.64 -17.19
CA TYR A 131 16.01 7.51 -18.56
C TYR A 131 15.39 8.84 -18.98
N ASN A 132 16.03 9.58 -19.88
CA ASN A 132 15.62 10.93 -20.29
C ASN A 132 15.37 11.84 -19.06
N ASP A 133 14.15 12.36 -18.91
CA ASP A 133 13.66 13.23 -17.85
C ASP A 133 13.06 12.45 -16.66
N ARG A 134 13.28 11.13 -16.58
CA ARG A 134 12.74 10.26 -15.54
C ARG A 134 13.81 9.46 -14.80
N CYS A 135 13.50 9.12 -13.56
CA CYS A 135 14.26 8.18 -12.75
C CYS A 135 13.41 6.96 -12.38
N GLN A 136 14.03 5.79 -12.29
CA GLN A 136 13.34 4.53 -12.06
C GLN A 136 14.08 3.63 -11.07
N LEU A 137 13.32 3.02 -10.16
CA LEU A 137 13.75 1.94 -9.28
C LEU A 137 12.97 0.68 -9.62
N GLN A 138 13.67 -0.45 -9.76
CA GLN A 138 13.07 -1.77 -9.97
C GLN A 138 13.70 -2.81 -9.06
N ILE A 139 12.86 -3.52 -8.30
CA ILE A 139 13.28 -4.63 -7.42
C ILE A 139 12.28 -5.78 -7.57
N THR A 140 12.77 -6.93 -8.00
CA THR A 140 11.98 -8.18 -7.99
C THR A 140 12.22 -8.91 -6.69
N SER A 141 11.16 -9.05 -5.88
CA SER A 141 11.19 -9.87 -4.68
C SER A 141 9.78 -10.27 -4.29
N ASP A 142 9.55 -11.58 -4.27
CA ASP A 142 8.30 -12.16 -3.84
C ASP A 142 7.99 -11.77 -2.36
N ILE A 143 8.98 -11.76 -1.46
CA ILE A 143 8.78 -11.43 -0.02
C ILE A 143 8.33 -9.96 0.11
N LEU A 144 9.01 -9.06 -0.61
CA LEU A 144 8.68 -7.65 -0.65
C LEU A 144 7.25 -7.43 -1.15
N ALA A 145 6.91 -8.04 -2.30
CA ALA A 145 5.58 -7.90 -2.89
C ALA A 145 4.47 -8.42 -1.95
N ASN A 146 4.71 -9.56 -1.30
CA ASN A 146 3.76 -10.13 -0.35
C ASN A 146 3.56 -9.25 0.89
N ASN A 147 4.62 -8.68 1.44
CA ASN A 147 4.49 -7.77 2.57
C ASN A 147 3.81 -6.46 2.17
N LEU A 148 4.11 -5.91 0.99
CA LEU A 148 3.44 -4.71 0.46
C LEU A 148 1.94 -4.94 0.21
N SER A 149 1.54 -6.17 -0.16
CA SER A 149 0.11 -6.52 -0.31
C SER A 149 -0.71 -6.30 0.97
N LYS A 150 -0.08 -6.38 2.15
CA LYS A 150 -0.73 -6.12 3.44
C LYS A 150 -1.17 -4.67 3.63
N PHE A 151 -0.67 -3.76 2.80
CA PHE A 151 -1.05 -2.35 2.75
C PHE A 151 -2.03 -2.04 1.60
N GLY A 152 -2.43 -3.05 0.82
CA GLY A 152 -3.22 -2.87 -0.40
C GLY A 152 -2.39 -2.61 -1.66
N ILE A 153 -1.07 -2.79 -1.62
CA ILE A 153 -0.21 -2.60 -2.78
C ILE A 153 -0.11 -3.93 -3.53
N ILE A 154 -0.94 -4.08 -4.56
CA ILE A 154 -1.06 -5.30 -5.37
C ILE A 154 -0.98 -4.97 -6.87
N PRO A 155 -0.81 -5.96 -7.76
CA PRO A 155 -0.93 -5.72 -9.20
C PRO A 155 -2.28 -5.10 -9.57
N ARG A 156 -2.27 -4.07 -10.44
CA ARG A 156 -3.46 -3.31 -10.86
C ARG A 156 -4.23 -2.66 -9.69
N LYS A 157 -3.54 -2.28 -8.61
CA LYS A 157 -4.11 -1.66 -7.40
C LYS A 157 -5.02 -0.45 -7.65
N THR A 158 -4.67 0.41 -8.61
CA THR A 158 -5.26 1.74 -8.81
C THR A 158 -6.80 1.74 -8.89
N TYR A 159 -7.39 0.67 -9.41
CA TYR A 159 -8.85 0.55 -9.55
C TYR A 159 -9.49 -0.48 -8.62
N ASN A 160 -8.68 -1.31 -7.97
CA ASN A 160 -9.16 -2.57 -7.37
C ASN A 160 -8.66 -2.80 -5.94
N SER A 161 -7.95 -1.83 -5.34
CA SER A 161 -7.38 -2.00 -4.00
C SER A 161 -7.59 -0.77 -3.13
N THR A 162 -8.01 -1.02 -1.91
CA THR A 162 -8.18 0.00 -0.88
C THR A 162 -6.97 0.03 0.06
N ILE A 163 -6.73 1.21 0.66
CA ILE A 163 -5.68 1.38 1.67
C ILE A 163 -5.95 0.44 2.84
N ILE A 164 -4.91 -0.29 3.27
CA ILE A 164 -4.93 -1.07 4.51
C ILE A 164 -3.91 -0.46 5.47
N LEU A 165 -4.40 0.21 6.51
CA LEU A 165 -3.55 0.85 7.52
C LEU A 165 -3.04 -0.16 8.56
N PRO A 166 -1.82 0.03 9.10
CA PRO A 166 -1.33 -0.75 10.23
C PRO A 166 -2.27 -0.73 11.44
N LYS A 167 -2.30 -1.79 12.25
CA LYS A 167 -3.11 -1.81 13.48
C LYS A 167 -2.79 -0.66 14.45
N ASN A 168 -1.53 -0.21 14.49
CA ASN A 168 -1.11 0.89 15.33
C ASN A 168 -1.51 2.24 14.71
N LYS A 169 -2.53 2.86 15.29
CA LYS A 169 -3.06 4.17 14.84
C LYS A 169 -2.02 5.28 14.79
N LYS A 170 -0.98 5.24 15.65
CA LYS A 170 0.12 6.24 15.63
C LYS A 170 0.89 6.25 14.31
N LEU A 171 0.83 5.16 13.54
CA LEU A 171 1.52 5.03 12.26
C LEU A 171 0.70 5.54 11.07
N HIS A 172 -0.61 5.74 11.23
CA HIS A 172 -1.49 6.15 10.13
C HIS A 172 -1.04 7.47 9.49
N LYS A 173 -0.62 8.44 10.29
CA LYS A 173 -0.12 9.72 9.79
C LYS A 173 1.08 9.58 8.86
N HIS A 174 1.97 8.62 9.11
CA HIS A 174 3.15 8.38 8.26
C HIS A 174 2.72 7.76 6.93
N PHE A 175 1.76 6.83 6.93
CA PHE A 175 1.19 6.28 5.69
C PHE A 175 0.55 7.40 4.86
N ILE A 176 -0.26 8.25 5.50
CA ILE A 176 -0.97 9.34 4.83
C ILE A 176 0.00 10.37 4.28
N ARG A 177 1.07 10.71 5.02
CA ARG A 177 2.15 11.56 4.52
C ARG A 177 2.77 10.96 3.25
N GLY A 178 3.16 9.69 3.28
CA GLY A 178 3.72 9.02 2.10
C GLY A 178 2.76 9.01 0.92
N TYR A 179 1.48 8.74 1.16
CA TYR A 179 0.47 8.74 0.10
C TYR A 179 0.21 10.14 -0.48
N LEU A 180 0.21 11.18 0.37
CA LEU A 180 0.17 12.58 -0.05
C LEU A 180 1.42 12.95 -0.86
N ASP A 181 2.59 12.44 -0.50
CA ASP A 181 3.83 12.69 -1.22
C ASP A 181 3.86 12.02 -2.60
N ALA A 182 3.14 10.92 -2.80
CA ALA A 182 2.94 10.32 -4.11
C ALA A 182 1.79 10.99 -4.91
N ASP A 183 0.54 10.77 -4.51
CA ASP A 183 -0.67 11.15 -5.29
C ASP A 183 -1.22 12.54 -4.94
N GLY A 184 -0.63 13.21 -3.94
CA GLY A 184 -1.04 14.54 -3.51
C GLY A 184 -0.38 15.68 -4.28
N TRP A 185 -0.89 16.89 -4.04
CA TRP A 185 -0.38 18.12 -4.62
C TRP A 185 -0.49 19.27 -3.62
N ILE A 186 0.46 20.21 -3.73
CA ILE A 186 0.46 21.47 -2.98
C ILE A 186 0.54 22.61 -4.00
N SER A 187 -0.40 23.54 -3.90
CA SER A 187 -0.50 24.73 -4.74
C SER A 187 -0.52 25.98 -3.88
N ILE A 188 0.25 26.99 -4.31
CA ILE A 188 0.33 28.29 -3.67
C ILE A 188 -0.12 29.32 -4.68
N LYS A 189 -1.05 30.19 -4.29
CA LYS A 189 -1.44 31.37 -5.06
C LYS A 189 -1.16 32.61 -4.22
N LYS A 190 -0.64 33.66 -4.85
CA LYS A 190 -0.36 34.93 -4.19
C LYS A 190 -1.19 36.01 -4.86
N ASP A 191 -1.84 36.85 -4.06
CA ASP A 191 -2.29 38.17 -4.49
C ASP A 191 -1.40 39.24 -3.85
N ARG A 192 -1.76 40.53 -3.95
CA ARG A 192 -0.94 41.64 -3.41
C ARG A 192 -0.80 41.60 -1.88
N THR A 193 -1.68 40.90 -1.17
CA THR A 193 -1.83 41.00 0.29
C THR A 193 -1.77 39.63 0.98
N TYR A 194 -2.19 38.56 0.29
CA TYR A 194 -2.38 37.24 0.88
C TYR A 194 -1.75 36.11 0.04
N GLU A 195 -1.30 35.09 0.76
CA GLU A 195 -0.90 33.80 0.20
C GLU A 195 -1.96 32.74 0.52
N TYR A 196 -2.42 32.02 -0.51
CA TYR A 196 -3.40 30.95 -0.41
C TYR A 196 -2.74 29.62 -0.71
N VAL A 197 -2.64 28.78 0.31
CA VAL A 197 -2.13 27.41 0.19
C VAL A 197 -3.29 26.43 0.06
N ASN A 198 -3.18 25.53 -0.91
CA ASN A 198 -4.10 24.42 -1.11
C ASN A 198 -3.30 23.12 -1.06
N ILE A 199 -3.78 22.17 -0.27
CA ILE A 199 -3.25 20.81 -0.21
C ILE A 199 -4.36 19.87 -0.66
N GLY A 200 -4.08 18.99 -1.60
CA GLY A 200 -5.06 18.02 -2.07
C GLY A 200 -4.45 16.67 -2.41
N ILE A 201 -5.32 15.66 -2.50
CA ILE A 201 -4.97 14.32 -2.96
C ILE A 201 -6.11 13.75 -3.79
N CYS A 202 -5.75 12.99 -4.82
CA CYS A 202 -6.66 12.41 -5.78
C CYS A 202 -6.64 10.88 -5.70
N SER A 203 -7.77 10.24 -5.96
CA SER A 203 -7.87 8.78 -6.07
C SER A 203 -9.03 8.39 -6.98
N TYR A 204 -8.91 7.27 -7.67
CA TYR A 204 -10.02 6.68 -8.42
C TYR A 204 -11.09 6.08 -7.51
N LEU A 205 -10.70 5.61 -6.33
CA LEU A 205 -11.59 5.04 -5.32
C LEU A 205 -11.86 6.08 -4.22
N LYS A 206 -13.15 6.43 -4.02
CA LYS A 206 -13.57 7.33 -2.95
C LYS A 206 -13.17 6.80 -1.57
N ASP A 207 -13.28 5.50 -1.35
CA ASP A 207 -12.96 4.83 -0.09
C ASP A 207 -11.54 5.11 0.40
N ASN A 208 -10.56 5.22 -0.51
CA ASN A 208 -9.18 5.58 -0.15
C ASN A 208 -9.11 6.99 0.43
N LEU A 209 -9.86 7.93 -0.15
CA LEU A 209 -9.90 9.31 0.34
C LEU A 209 -10.74 9.44 1.61
N ASP A 210 -11.78 8.61 1.79
CA ASP A 210 -12.52 8.53 3.05
C ASP A 210 -11.61 8.01 4.18
N ILE A 211 -10.73 7.03 3.90
CA ILE A 211 -9.72 6.56 4.85
C ILE A 211 -8.75 7.69 5.20
N VAL A 212 -8.26 8.45 4.22
CA VAL A 212 -7.38 9.60 4.46
C VAL A 212 -8.09 10.65 5.31
N ALA A 213 -9.30 11.07 4.93
CA ALA A 213 -10.07 12.10 5.63
C ALA A 213 -10.33 11.73 7.10
N LYS A 214 -10.67 10.47 7.40
CA LYS A 214 -10.91 9.98 8.77
C LYS A 214 -9.67 10.02 9.68
N ASN A 215 -8.47 10.09 9.10
CA ASN A 215 -7.21 10.02 9.83
C ASN A 215 -6.43 11.35 9.81
N ILE A 216 -7.00 12.39 9.19
CA ILE A 216 -6.54 13.77 9.30
C ILE A 216 -7.38 14.44 10.40
N PRO A 217 -6.78 15.24 11.30
CA PRO A 217 -7.48 15.90 12.41
C PRO A 217 -8.33 17.11 11.96
N ILE A 218 -9.15 16.94 10.93
CA ILE A 218 -10.08 17.94 10.42
C ILE A 218 -11.47 17.29 10.28
N PRO A 219 -12.48 17.72 11.06
CA PRO A 219 -13.79 17.11 11.05
C PRO A 219 -14.56 17.42 9.75
N ASN A 220 -15.48 16.52 9.39
CA ASN A 220 -16.49 16.72 8.34
C ASN A 220 -15.94 17.05 6.94
N LYS A 221 -14.70 16.67 6.65
CA LYS A 221 -14.16 16.79 5.29
C LYS A 221 -14.49 15.55 4.48
N GLU A 222 -15.16 15.76 3.35
CA GLU A 222 -15.52 14.68 2.43
C GLU A 222 -14.84 14.82 1.07
N PRO A 223 -14.44 13.69 0.45
CA PRO A 223 -13.94 13.68 -0.92
C PRO A 223 -15.04 14.03 -1.92
N LYS A 224 -14.70 14.84 -2.92
CA LYS A 224 -15.61 15.26 -3.99
C LYS A 224 -15.25 14.60 -5.31
N LYS A 225 -16.25 14.17 -6.09
CA LYS A 225 -16.04 13.68 -7.46
C LYS A 225 -15.66 14.85 -8.36
N ILE A 226 -14.58 14.72 -9.12
CA ILE A 226 -14.20 15.72 -10.13
C ILE A 226 -15.15 15.57 -11.33
N LYS A 227 -15.78 16.66 -11.77
CA LYS A 227 -16.78 16.62 -12.87
C LYS A 227 -16.19 16.13 -14.20
N THR A 228 -14.93 16.49 -14.48
CA THR A 228 -14.27 16.25 -15.78
C THR A 228 -13.53 14.91 -15.86
N ARG A 229 -13.40 14.17 -14.77
CA ARG A 229 -12.58 12.95 -14.71
C ARG A 229 -13.23 11.89 -13.83
N LYS A 230 -12.99 10.61 -14.11
CA LYS A 230 -13.48 9.50 -13.26
C LYS A 230 -12.62 9.35 -11.98
N LEU A 231 -12.46 10.43 -11.21
CA LEU A 231 -11.66 10.44 -9.99
C LEU A 231 -12.28 11.35 -8.93
N TYR A 232 -11.88 11.09 -7.69
CA TYR A 232 -12.26 11.85 -6.50
C TYR A 232 -11.08 12.67 -6.01
N GLU A 233 -11.39 13.76 -5.32
CA GLU A 233 -10.42 14.67 -4.74
C GLU A 233 -10.79 15.00 -3.29
N LEU A 234 -9.80 14.97 -2.41
CA LEU A 234 -9.87 15.51 -1.07
C LEU A 234 -8.96 16.74 -1.02
N ARG A 235 -9.56 17.94 -0.92
CA ARG A 235 -8.85 19.23 -1.01
C ARG A 235 -9.09 20.11 0.21
N TYR A 236 -8.02 20.60 0.81
CA TYR A 236 -8.02 21.56 1.91
C TYR A 236 -7.49 22.91 1.45
N TYR A 237 -8.06 23.99 1.98
CA TYR A 237 -7.77 25.36 1.54
C TYR A 237 -8.04 26.44 2.61
N ARG A 238 -8.68 26.09 3.73
CA ARG A 238 -8.87 27.04 4.85
C ARG A 238 -7.54 27.13 5.60
N LYS A 239 -7.07 28.34 5.91
CA LYS A 239 -5.77 28.57 6.58
C LYS A 239 -5.57 27.68 7.81
N LYS A 240 -6.53 27.68 8.75
CA LYS A 240 -6.50 26.84 9.95
C LYS A 240 -6.40 25.33 9.67
N ASP A 241 -7.06 24.86 8.61
CA ASP A 241 -6.99 23.45 8.18
C ASP A 241 -5.60 23.14 7.62
N ILE A 242 -5.03 24.04 6.82
CA ILE A 242 -3.69 23.89 6.25
C ILE A 242 -2.64 23.81 7.38
N ASP A 243 -2.68 24.75 8.33
CA ASP A 243 -1.76 24.76 9.47
C ASP A 243 -1.86 23.45 10.27
N CYS A 244 -3.09 22.96 10.50
CA CYS A 244 -3.34 21.69 11.18
C CYS A 244 -2.75 20.49 10.40
N ILE A 245 -2.90 20.46 9.07
CA ILE A 245 -2.35 19.39 8.22
C ILE A 245 -0.83 19.41 8.23
N ILE A 246 -0.22 20.58 8.06
CA ILE A 246 1.24 20.74 8.04
C ILE A 246 1.81 20.23 9.37
N ASN A 247 1.29 20.72 10.50
CA ASN A 247 1.76 20.32 11.83
C ASN A 247 1.53 18.83 12.13
N TYR A 248 0.47 18.24 11.57
CA TYR A 248 0.16 16.83 11.80
C TYR A 248 0.98 15.87 10.92
N LEU A 249 1.16 16.21 9.65
CA LEU A 249 1.78 15.32 8.66
C LEU A 249 3.27 15.57 8.50
N PHE A 250 3.76 16.80 8.57
CA PHE A 250 5.19 17.06 8.37
C PHE A 250 6.00 16.37 9.47
N ASP A 251 7.07 15.70 9.06
CA ASP A 251 8.10 15.18 9.97
C ASP A 251 9.39 15.02 9.15
N ASP A 252 10.47 15.51 9.73
CA ASP A 252 11.78 15.73 9.10
C ASP A 252 12.55 14.44 8.80
N SER A 253 12.11 13.31 9.37
CA SER A 253 12.78 12.01 9.15
C SER A 253 12.71 11.57 7.70
N ILE A 254 11.58 11.83 7.01
CA ILE A 254 11.40 11.49 5.59
C ILE A 254 10.17 12.16 4.98
N TYR A 255 10.35 12.81 3.84
CA TYR A 255 9.30 13.44 3.02
C TYR A 255 9.82 13.68 1.59
N LEU A 256 8.92 13.99 0.65
CA LEU A 256 9.28 14.38 -0.71
C LEU A 256 9.63 15.88 -0.82
N GLU A 257 10.91 16.21 -1.00
CA GLU A 257 11.43 17.57 -0.88
C GLU A 257 10.73 18.57 -1.80
N ILE A 258 10.53 18.23 -3.08
CA ILE A 258 9.95 19.15 -4.07
C ILE A 258 8.54 19.62 -3.70
N LYS A 259 7.81 18.83 -2.90
CA LYS A 259 6.45 19.15 -2.47
C LYS A 259 6.47 20.09 -1.27
N TRP A 260 7.24 19.74 -0.25
CA TRP A 260 7.28 20.48 1.02
C TRP A 260 8.13 21.75 0.97
N LYS A 261 9.16 21.81 0.12
CA LYS A 261 9.95 23.04 -0.10
C LYS A 261 9.09 24.24 -0.51
N LYS A 262 7.95 24.01 -1.17
CA LYS A 262 7.01 25.08 -1.57
C LYS A 262 6.46 25.85 -0.37
N ILE A 263 6.24 25.15 0.74
CA ILE A 263 5.61 25.68 1.96
C ILE A 263 6.58 25.66 3.14
N ALA A 264 7.89 25.67 2.89
CA ALA A 264 8.91 25.56 3.93
C ALA A 264 8.81 26.69 4.98
N HIS A 265 8.39 27.89 4.58
CA HIS A 265 8.18 29.04 5.48
C HIS A 265 6.98 28.88 6.43
N LEU A 266 6.13 27.88 6.21
CA LEU A 266 4.98 27.57 7.08
C LEU A 266 5.25 26.40 8.02
N ILE A 267 6.40 25.75 7.89
CA ILE A 267 6.82 24.64 8.74
C ILE A 267 7.60 25.25 9.90
N SER A 268 7.07 25.11 11.12
CA SER A 268 7.69 25.57 12.37
C SER A 268 8.71 24.58 12.90
#